data_AF-A0A1K0GAY0-F1
#
_entry.id   AF-A0A1K0GAY0-F1
#
_cell.length_a   1.000
_cell.length_b   1.000
_cell.length_c   1.000
_cell.angle_alpha   90.00
_cell.angle_beta   90.00
_cell.angle_gamma   90.00
#
_symmetry.space_group_name_H-M   'P 1'
#
loop_
_entity.id
_entity.type
_entity.pdbx_description
1 polymer ?
#
loop_
_entity_poly.entity_id
_entity_poly.type
_entity_poly.pdbx_seq_one_letter_code
_entity_poly.pdbx_strand_id
1 'polypeptide(L)'
;MAQPDDMFGDDDYPAYTMGRAAEIVGASQDFLRRLDEAKLITPFRSAGGHRRYSRYQLRLAARAREMVDQGTALEAACRIIILEDQLEEALRQNENRERSP
;
A
#
# COMPACT_ATOMS: atom_id res chain seq x y z
N MET A 1 -9.24 -0.31 24.46
CA MET A 1 -8.09 -1.21 24.15
C MET A 1 -8.61 -2.19 23.13
N ALA A 2 -8.11 -2.17 21.88
CA ALA A 2 -8.57 -3.09 20.83
C ALA A 2 -8.07 -4.51 21.14
N GLN A 3 -8.89 -5.53 20.87
CA GLN A 3 -8.57 -6.93 21.13
C GLN A 3 -7.50 -7.44 20.14
N PRO A 4 -6.63 -8.38 20.57
CA PRO A 4 -5.51 -8.85 19.76
C PRO A 4 -5.94 -9.57 18.46
N ASP A 5 -7.13 -10.19 18.41
CA ASP A 5 -7.63 -10.86 17.20
C ASP A 5 -8.05 -9.88 16.09
N ASP A 6 -8.50 -8.67 16.44
CA ASP A 6 -8.83 -7.63 15.45
C ASP A 6 -7.57 -7.09 14.73
N MET A 7 -6.40 -7.19 15.38
CA MET A 7 -5.12 -6.70 14.84
C MET A 7 -4.49 -7.63 13.79
N PHE A 8 -4.86 -8.92 13.74
CA PHE A 8 -4.32 -9.87 12.76
C PHE A 8 -5.11 -9.90 11.43
N GLY A 9 -6.36 -9.44 11.47
CA GLY A 9 -7.24 -9.32 10.30
C GLY A 9 -7.26 -7.94 9.65
N ASP A 10 -6.90 -6.89 10.39
CA ASP A 10 -6.87 -5.52 9.86
C ASP A 10 -5.60 -5.27 9.02
N ASP A 11 -5.74 -5.43 7.70
CA ASP A 11 -4.69 -5.17 6.72
C ASP A 11 -4.20 -3.71 6.72
N ASP A 12 -5.00 -2.79 7.26
CA ASP A 12 -4.72 -1.36 7.33
C ASP A 12 -4.07 -0.92 8.64
N TYR A 13 -3.94 -1.83 9.63
CA TYR A 13 -3.26 -1.53 10.88
C TYR A 13 -1.76 -1.22 10.67
N PRO A 14 -1.25 -0.04 11.08
CA PRO A 14 0.09 0.41 10.75
C PRO A 14 1.16 -0.19 11.68
N ALA A 15 1.38 -1.51 11.58
CA ALA A 15 2.28 -2.27 12.45
C ALA A 15 3.78 -2.03 12.16
N TYR A 16 4.15 -1.79 10.89
CA TYR A 16 5.53 -1.93 10.45
C TYR A 16 6.28 -0.59 10.45
N THR A 17 7.49 -0.57 11.03
CA THR A 17 8.39 0.60 10.95
C THR A 17 9.06 0.68 9.57
N MET A 18 9.63 1.84 9.21
CA MET A 18 10.37 2.03 7.95
C MET A 18 11.41 0.93 7.66
N GLY A 19 12.28 0.61 8.62
CA GLY A 19 13.30 -0.42 8.43
C GLY A 19 12.69 -1.80 8.17
N ARG A 20 11.69 -2.18 8.98
CA ARG A 20 11.02 -3.47 8.82
C ARG A 20 10.22 -3.57 7.52
N ALA A 21 9.58 -2.48 7.10
CA ALA A 21 8.89 -2.38 5.83
C ALA A 21 9.86 -2.58 4.66
N ALA A 22 11.03 -1.92 4.70
CA ALA A 22 12.05 -2.04 3.67
C ALA A 22 12.57 -3.48 3.54
N GLU A 23 12.81 -4.16 4.67
CA GLU A 23 13.18 -5.58 4.69
C GLU A 23 12.10 -6.48 4.08
N ILE A 24 10.84 -6.31 4.47
CA ILE A 24 9.72 -7.14 3.99
C ILE A 24 9.53 -6.98 2.48
N VAL A 25 9.62 -5.74 1.98
CA VAL A 25 9.47 -5.44 0.55
C VAL A 25 10.72 -5.84 -0.25
N GLY A 26 11.86 -6.09 0.42
CA GLY A 26 13.14 -6.32 -0.24
C GLY A 26 13.66 -5.07 -0.97
N ALA A 27 13.35 -3.88 -0.46
CA ALA A 27 13.69 -2.60 -1.07
C ALA A 27 14.43 -1.65 -0.11
N SER A 28 14.95 -0.54 -0.64
CA SER A 28 15.58 0.48 0.18
C SER A 28 14.53 1.34 0.91
N GLN A 29 14.93 1.98 2.02
CA GLN A 29 14.06 2.95 2.69
C GLN A 29 13.72 4.14 1.77
N ASP A 30 14.66 4.55 0.91
CA ASP A 30 14.45 5.60 -0.08
C ASP A 30 13.38 5.23 -1.10
N PHE A 31 13.32 3.95 -1.51
CA PHE A 31 12.23 3.46 -2.37
C PHE A 31 10.87 3.70 -1.71
N LEU A 32 10.71 3.32 -0.43
CA LEU A 32 9.46 3.57 0.30
C LEU A 32 9.14 5.06 0.51
N ARG A 33 10.16 5.93 0.61
CA ARG A 33 9.95 7.39 0.64
C ARG A 33 9.42 7.90 -0.70
N ARG A 34 9.99 7.44 -1.81
CA ARG A 34 9.54 7.79 -3.16
C ARG A 34 8.12 7.30 -3.46
N LEU A 35 7.73 6.12 -2.99
CA LEU A 35 6.34 5.65 -3.10
C LEU A 35 5.34 6.54 -2.35
N ASP A 36 5.73 7.08 -1.19
CA ASP A 36 4.93 8.05 -0.43
C ASP A 36 4.86 9.41 -1.15
N GLU A 37 5.98 9.89 -1.70
CA GLU A 37 6.01 11.11 -2.53
C GLU A 37 5.12 10.99 -3.78
N ALA A 38 5.14 9.83 -4.43
CA ALA A 38 4.27 9.48 -5.55
C ALA A 38 2.81 9.16 -5.13
N LYS A 39 2.51 9.23 -3.82
CA LYS A 39 1.19 8.99 -3.21
C LYS A 39 0.60 7.60 -3.46
N LEU A 40 1.42 6.63 -3.84
CA LEU A 40 0.97 5.23 -3.92
C LEU A 40 0.64 4.68 -2.53
N ILE A 41 1.44 5.06 -1.53
CA ILE A 41 1.21 4.75 -0.13
C ILE A 41 1.19 6.04 0.69
N THR A 42 0.50 6.06 1.82
CA THR A 42 0.50 7.20 2.74
C THR A 42 0.63 6.67 4.16
N PRO A 43 1.86 6.54 4.69
CA PRO A 43 2.09 5.91 5.97
C PRO A 43 1.55 6.75 7.12
N PHE A 44 1.01 6.08 8.13
CA PHE A 44 0.69 6.71 9.39
C PHE A 44 1.97 7.25 10.06
N ARG A 45 1.87 8.35 10.79
CA ARG A 45 2.97 8.89 11.60
C ARG A 45 2.66 8.68 13.07
N SER A 46 3.53 7.95 13.77
CA SER A 46 3.40 7.80 15.22
C SER A 46 3.58 9.14 15.93
N ALA A 47 3.25 9.21 17.23
CA ALA A 47 3.47 10.39 18.06
C ALA A 47 4.93 10.89 18.02
N GLY A 48 5.90 9.99 17.83
CA GLY A 48 7.32 10.33 17.65
C GLY A 48 7.72 10.72 16.21
N GLY A 49 6.76 10.89 15.30
CA GLY A 49 7.00 11.30 13.90
C GLY A 49 7.49 10.18 12.96
N HIS A 50 7.66 8.95 13.47
CA HIS A 50 8.12 7.83 12.66
C HIS A 50 7.00 7.29 11.77
N ARG A 51 7.36 7.02 10.51
CA ARG A 51 6.45 6.39 9.54
C ARG A 51 6.14 4.95 9.96
N ARG A 52 4.87 4.61 9.85
CA ARG A 52 4.29 3.29 10.14
C ARG A 52 3.46 2.84 8.96
N TYR A 53 3.68 1.61 8.54
CA TYR A 53 3.11 1.03 7.34
C TYR A 53 2.18 -0.11 7.70
N SER A 54 1.07 -0.20 6.97
CA SER A 54 0.14 -1.32 7.07
C SER A 54 0.52 -2.48 6.17
N ARG A 55 -0.09 -3.65 6.35
CA ARG A 55 0.17 -4.82 5.49
C ARG A 55 -0.29 -4.54 4.05
N TYR A 56 -1.42 -3.85 3.87
CA TYR A 56 -1.89 -3.37 2.58
C TYR A 56 -0.84 -2.53 1.85
N GLN A 57 -0.25 -1.56 2.54
CA GLN A 57 0.77 -0.68 1.97
C GLN A 57 2.05 -1.44 1.58
N LEU A 58 2.44 -2.48 2.32
CA LEU A 58 3.57 -3.32 1.94
C LEU A 58 3.27 -4.16 0.68
N ARG A 59 2.03 -4.62 0.48
CA ARG A 59 1.62 -5.30 -0.76
C ARG A 59 1.72 -4.38 -1.96
N LEU A 60 1.25 -3.15 -1.85
CA LEU A 60 1.38 -2.14 -2.92
C LEU A 60 2.85 -1.84 -3.22
N ALA A 61 3.69 -1.69 -2.19
CA ALA A 61 5.11 -1.43 -2.35
C ALA A 61 5.85 -2.59 -3.03
N ALA A 62 5.49 -3.84 -2.71
CA ALA A 62 6.05 -5.02 -3.38
C ALA A 62 5.68 -5.07 -4.86
N ARG A 63 4.40 -4.80 -5.21
CA ARG A 63 3.94 -4.73 -6.61
C ARG A 63 4.65 -3.63 -7.40
N ALA A 64 4.79 -2.44 -6.81
CA ALA A 64 5.54 -1.36 -7.43
C ALA A 64 7.02 -1.73 -7.63
N ARG A 65 7.61 -2.44 -6.66
CA ARG A 65 9.00 -2.89 -6.75
C ARG A 65 9.20 -3.87 -7.92
N GLU A 66 8.30 -4.83 -8.05
CA GLU A 66 8.33 -5.80 -9.15
C GLU A 66 8.26 -5.12 -10.52
N MET A 67 7.35 -4.16 -10.71
CA MET A 67 7.26 -3.39 -11.96
C MET A 67 8.54 -2.60 -12.25
N VAL A 68 9.14 -2.01 -11.22
CA VAL A 68 10.39 -1.25 -11.34
C VAL A 68 11.58 -2.15 -11.68
N ASP A 69 11.65 -3.34 -11.07
CA ASP A 69 12.69 -4.33 -11.38
C ASP A 69 12.57 -4.84 -12.84
N GLN A 70 11.36 -4.80 -13.42
CA GLN A 70 11.11 -5.10 -14.83
C GLN A 70 11.39 -3.92 -15.78
N GLY A 71 11.85 -2.77 -15.27
CA GLY A 71 12.21 -1.59 -16.05
C GLY A 71 11.13 -0.52 -16.17
N THR A 72 10.00 -0.67 -15.48
CA THR A 72 8.97 0.37 -15.42
C THR A 72 9.45 1.53 -14.57
N ALA A 73 9.28 2.78 -15.04
CA ALA A 73 9.59 3.94 -14.20
C ALA A 73 8.71 3.96 -12.94
N LEU A 74 9.27 4.32 -11.78
CA LEU A 74 8.55 4.32 -10.49
C LEU A 74 7.21 5.09 -10.55
N GLU A 75 7.22 6.29 -11.14
CA GLU A 75 5.99 7.09 -11.28
C GLU A 75 4.94 6.39 -12.15
N ALA A 76 5.37 5.70 -13.20
CA ALA A 76 4.47 4.93 -14.06
C ALA A 76 3.92 3.71 -13.31
N ALA A 77 4.75 2.97 -12.56
CA ALA A 77 4.31 1.85 -11.73
C ALA A 77 3.29 2.30 -10.68
N CYS A 78 3.56 3.40 -9.96
CA CYS A 78 2.61 4.00 -9.03
C CYS A 78 1.29 4.35 -9.71
N ARG A 79 1.35 5.00 -10.88
CA ARG A 79 0.15 5.41 -11.62
C ARG A 79 -0.68 4.22 -12.11
N ILE A 80 -0.03 3.17 -12.59
CA ILE A 80 -0.68 1.93 -13.04
C ILE A 80 -1.43 1.29 -11.87
N ILE A 81 -0.77 1.09 -10.73
CA ILE A 81 -1.39 0.46 -9.56
C ILE A 81 -2.61 1.25 -9.06
N ILE A 82 -2.49 2.58 -8.97
CA ILE A 82 -3.62 3.44 -8.56
C ILE A 82 -4.81 3.28 -9.51
N LEU A 83 -4.55 3.20 -10.83
CA LEU A 83 -5.61 3.05 -11.83
C LEU A 83 -6.24 1.66 -11.79
N GLU A 84 -5.45 0.61 -11.54
CA GLU A 84 -5.95 -0.75 -11.38
C GLU A 84 -6.86 -0.87 -10.15
N ASP A 85 -6.47 -0.29 -9.01
CA ASP A 85 -7.30 -0.25 -7.80
C ASP A 85 -8.61 0.53 -8.02
N GLN A 86 -8.53 1.67 -8.72
CA GLN A 86 -9.73 2.47 -9.10
C GLN A 86 -10.66 1.72 -10.04
N LEU A 87 -10.10 0.96 -10.98
CA LEU A 87 -10.86 0.13 -11.92
C LEU A 87 -11.58 -1.00 -11.19
N GLU A 88 -10.89 -1.72 -10.30
CA GLU A 88 -11.49 -2.79 -9.49
C GLU A 88 -12.66 -2.24 -8.66
N GLU A 89 -12.47 -1.10 -8.01
CA GLU A 89 -13.54 -0.46 -7.23
C GLU A 89 -14.74 -0.07 -8.08
N ALA A 90 -14.51 0.54 -9.25
CA ALA A 90 -15.58 0.92 -10.16
C ALA A 90 -16.36 -0.32 -10.68
N LEU A 91 -15.66 -1.42 -10.97
CA LEU A 91 -16.28 -2.67 -11.40
C LEU A 91 -17.15 -3.26 -10.28
N ARG A 92 -16.64 -3.33 -9.04
CA ARG A 92 -17.43 -3.80 -7.87
C ARG A 92 -18.68 -2.96 -7.66
N GLN A 93 -18.58 -1.64 -7.80
CA GLN A 93 -19.75 -0.75 -7.67
C GLN A 93 -20.79 -1.00 -8.76
N ASN A 94 -20.37 -1.23 -10.00
CA ASN A 94 -21.27 -1.54 -11.10
C ASN A 94 -21.99 -2.88 -10.87
N GLU A 95 -21.27 -3.93 -10.48
CA GLU A 95 -21.86 -5.23 -10.14
C GLU A 95 -22.89 -5.11 -9.01
N ASN A 96 -22.61 -4.32 -7.98
CA ASN A 96 -23.54 -4.08 -6.87
C ASN A 96 -24.80 -3.33 -7.30
N ARG A 97 -24.68 -2.37 -8.25
CA ARG A 97 -25.83 -1.66 -8.83
C ARG A 97 -26.69 -2.60 -9.67
N GLU A 98 -26.08 -3.45 -10.48
CA GLU A 98 -26.80 -4.44 -11.30
C GLU A 98 -27.51 -5.50 -10.46
N ARG A 99 -27.00 -5.79 -9.24
CA ARG A 99 -27.61 -6.72 -8.28
C ARG A 99 -28.68 -6.09 -7.39
N SER A 100 -28.80 -4.77 -7.35
CA SER A 100 -29.84 -4.07 -6.57
C SER A 100 -31.04 -3.78 -7.48
N PRO A 101 -32.19 -4.47 -7.31
CA PRO A 101 -33.39 -4.26 -8.11
C PRO A 101 -34.05 -2.90 -7.87
#